data_AF-A0A920BJB7-F1
#
_entry.id   AF-A0A920BJB7-F1
#
_cell.length_a   1.000
_cell.length_b   1.000
_cell.length_c   1.000
_cell.angle_alpha   90.00
_cell.angle_beta   90.00
_cell.angle_gamma   90.00
#
_symmetry.space_group_name_H-M   'P 1'
#
loop_
_entity.id
_entity.type
_entity.pdbx_description
1 polymer ?
#
loop_
_entity_poly.entity_id
_entity_poly.type
_entity_poly.pdbx_seq_one_letter_code
_entity_poly.pdbx_strand_id
1 'polypeptide(L)'
;MGRDAALACAREGARVVLAARTPSKVESVAAEIESLGAEALPVVTDVTDLAQIDHLVASTIKAFGTVDVLVNNAFGQPPFATLEEMDLDSVFKF
;
A
#
# COMPACT_ATOMS: atom_id res chain seq x y z
N MET A 1 11.21 -0.58 -2.11
CA MET A 1 10.43 -1.71 -2.68
C MET A 1 9.05 -1.27 -3.12
N GLY A 2 8.05 -1.12 -2.23
CA GLY A 2 6.69 -0.74 -2.64
C GLY A 2 6.60 0.52 -3.52
N ARG A 3 7.26 1.61 -3.13
CA ARG A 3 7.37 2.84 -3.94
C ARG A 3 7.97 2.58 -5.32
N ASP A 4 9.07 1.85 -5.39
CA ASP A 4 9.80 1.63 -6.65
C ASP A 4 9.00 0.75 -7.61
N ALA A 5 8.27 -0.24 -7.07
CA ALA A 5 7.32 -1.04 -7.84
C ALA A 5 6.18 -0.17 -8.40
N ALA A 6 5.59 0.69 -7.57
CA ALA A 6 4.55 1.61 -8.00
C ALA A 6 5.02 2.55 -9.12
N LEU A 7 6.21 3.14 -8.98
CA LEU A 7 6.82 4.00 -9.99
C LEU A 7 7.16 3.23 -11.28
N ALA A 8 7.61 1.97 -11.17
CA ALA A 8 7.85 1.13 -12.34
C ALA A 8 6.55 0.85 -13.10
N CYS A 9 5.48 0.47 -12.42
CA CYS A 9 4.17 0.27 -13.04
C CYS A 9 3.65 1.55 -13.71
N ALA A 10 3.80 2.70 -13.05
CA ALA A 10 3.39 4.00 -13.59
C ALA A 10 4.12 4.34 -14.90
N ARG A 11 5.43 4.05 -15.00
CA ARG A 11 6.22 4.26 -16.23
C ARG A 11 5.74 3.41 -17.40
N GLU A 12 5.16 2.25 -17.12
CA GLU A 12 4.52 1.37 -18.12
C GLU A 12 3.07 1.78 -18.43
N GLY A 13 2.60 2.93 -17.91
CA GLY A 13 1.27 3.48 -18.18
C GLY A 13 0.16 2.96 -17.26
N ALA A 14 0.49 2.27 -16.17
CA ALA A 14 -0.52 1.83 -15.22
C ALA A 14 -1.10 3.01 -14.43
N ARG A 15 -2.40 2.95 -14.15
CA ARG A 15 -3.06 3.76 -13.11
C ARG A 15 -2.80 3.08 -11.77
N VAL A 16 -2.31 3.81 -10.78
CA VAL A 16 -1.80 3.21 -9.54
C VAL A 16 -2.58 3.69 -8.32
N VAL A 17 -3.21 2.76 -7.61
CA VAL A 17 -3.72 3.03 -6.27
C VAL A 17 -2.61 2.73 -5.26
N LEU A 18 -2.34 3.69 -4.37
CA LEU A 18 -1.32 3.56 -3.33
C LEU A 18 -2.00 3.39 -1.98
N ALA A 19 -1.68 2.31 -1.27
CA ALA A 19 -2.21 2.01 0.06
C ALA A 19 -1.07 1.92 1.08
N ALA A 20 -1.04 2.83 2.05
CA ALA A 20 -0.17 2.73 3.22
C ALA A 20 -0.69 3.56 4.40
N ARG A 21 -0.16 3.29 5.60
CA ARG A 21 -0.59 3.92 6.86
C ARG A 21 -0.16 5.38 7.02
N THR A 22 0.88 5.82 6.33
CA THR A 22 1.47 7.16 6.53
C THR A 22 1.04 8.11 5.41
N PRO A 23 0.10 9.06 5.65
CA PRO A 23 -0.47 9.91 4.60
C PRO A 23 0.59 10.62 3.75
N SER A 24 1.55 11.27 4.40
CA SER A 24 2.61 12.01 3.72
C SER A 24 3.46 11.16 2.77
N LYS A 25 3.67 9.87 3.08
CA LYS A 25 4.40 8.96 2.19
C LYS A 25 3.56 8.57 0.97
N VAL A 26 2.27 8.29 1.16
CA VAL A 26 1.38 7.90 0.07
C VAL A 26 1.17 9.08 -0.89
N GLU A 27 0.92 10.27 -0.34
CA GLU A 27 0.77 11.52 -1.11
C GLU A 27 2.04 11.89 -1.87
N SER A 28 3.22 11.76 -1.25
CA SER A 28 4.49 12.02 -1.93
C SER A 28 4.68 11.09 -3.13
N VAL A 29 4.38 9.80 -3.00
CA VAL A 29 4.54 8.86 -4.12
C VAL A 29 3.48 9.08 -5.19
N ALA A 30 2.26 9.48 -4.81
CA ALA A 30 1.22 9.86 -5.78
C ALA A 30 1.69 11.04 -6.64
N ALA A 31 2.24 12.09 -6.03
CA ALA A 31 2.78 13.24 -6.75
C ALA A 31 3.95 12.85 -7.69
N GLU A 32 4.80 11.91 -7.27
CA GLU A 32 5.85 11.37 -8.14
C GLU A 32 5.26 10.63 -9.36
N ILE A 33 4.25 9.79 -9.17
CA ILE A 33 3.55 9.09 -10.26
C ILE A 33 2.88 10.08 -11.21
N GLU A 34 2.20 11.10 -10.68
CA GLU A 34 1.57 12.15 -11.48
C GLU A 34 2.59 12.95 -12.30
N SER A 35 3.79 13.20 -11.74
CA SER A 35 4.87 13.85 -12.49
C SER A 35 5.42 13.01 -13.65
N LEU A 36 5.17 11.70 -13.66
CA LEU A 36 5.46 10.80 -14.77
C LEU A 36 4.34 10.81 -15.83
N GLY A 37 3.24 11.55 -15.61
CA GLY A 37 2.09 11.61 -16.49
C GLY A 37 1.09 10.46 -16.33
N ALA A 38 1.23 9.65 -15.28
CA ALA A 38 0.31 8.57 -14.94
C ALA A 38 -0.67 9.00 -13.83
N GLU A 39 -1.83 8.34 -13.74
CA GLU A 39 -2.80 8.62 -12.69
C GLU A 39 -2.47 7.86 -11.39
N ALA A 40 -2.54 8.56 -10.27
CA ALA A 40 -2.39 7.97 -8.95
C ALA A 40 -3.62 8.24 -8.08
N LEU A 41 -3.99 7.26 -7.24
CA LEU A 41 -4.98 7.43 -6.19
C LEU A 41 -4.35 7.07 -4.84
N PRO A 42 -3.96 8.04 -4.00
CA PRO A 42 -3.54 7.76 -2.64
C PRO A 42 -4.76 7.43 -1.78
N VAL A 43 -4.74 6.27 -1.11
CA VAL A 43 -5.73 5.90 -0.09
C VAL A 43 -4.97 5.50 1.17
N VAL A 44 -5.14 6.28 2.24
CA VAL A 44 -4.54 5.93 3.53
C VAL A 44 -5.23 4.67 4.05
N THR A 45 -4.44 3.63 4.32
CA THR A 45 -4.99 2.32 4.68
C THR A 45 -4.04 1.61 5.64
N ASP A 46 -4.60 1.21 6.77
CA ASP A 46 -4.09 0.11 7.58
C ASP A 46 -4.66 -1.21 7.07
N VAL A 47 -3.79 -2.07 6.54
CA VAL A 47 -4.20 -3.37 5.96
C VAL A 47 -4.57 -4.41 7.01
N THR A 48 -4.42 -4.09 8.30
CA THR A 48 -4.90 -4.92 9.41
C THR A 48 -6.34 -4.62 9.80
N ASP A 49 -6.89 -3.51 9.31
CA ASP A 49 -8.26 -3.07 9.56
C ASP A 49 -9.13 -3.39 8.33
N LEU A 50 -10.04 -4.37 8.48
CA LEU A 50 -10.93 -4.81 7.42
C LEU A 50 -11.83 -3.68 6.89
N ALA A 51 -12.27 -2.76 7.73
CA ALA A 51 -13.11 -1.64 7.29
C ALA A 51 -12.34 -0.68 6.39
N GLN A 52 -11.04 -0.48 6.66
CA GLN A 52 -10.18 0.32 5.80
C GLN A 52 -9.85 -0.39 4.48
N ILE A 53 -9.73 -1.71 4.49
CA ILE A 53 -9.58 -2.51 3.25
C ILE A 53 -10.85 -2.39 2.39
N ASP A 54 -12.03 -2.49 2.98
CA ASP A 54 -13.29 -2.31 2.25
C ASP A 54 -13.37 -0.90 1.64
N HIS A 55 -12.95 0.12 2.39
CA HIS A 55 -12.86 1.50 1.89
C HIS A 55 -11.86 1.65 0.73
N LEU A 56 -10.69 0.99 0.82
CA LEU A 56 -9.69 0.97 -0.24
C LEU A 56 -10.25 0.37 -1.52
N VAL A 57 -10.91 -0.79 -1.43
CA VAL A 57 -11.52 -1.46 -2.58
C VAL A 57 -12.63 -0.58 -3.17
N ALA A 58 -13.54 -0.06 -2.35
CA ALA A 58 -14.62 0.80 -2.81
C ALA A 58 -14.10 2.06 -3.53
N SER A 59 -13.07 2.70 -2.99
CA SER A 59 -12.44 3.89 -3.59
C SER A 59 -11.76 3.54 -4.92
N THR A 60 -11.08 2.40 -4.98
CA THR A 60 -10.42 1.91 -6.20
C THR A 60 -11.43 1.63 -7.31
N ILE A 61 -12.50 0.88 -7.02
CA ILE A 61 -13.54 0.57 -8.00
C ILE A 61 -14.29 1.83 -8.43
N LYS A 62 -14.56 2.76 -7.51
CA LYS A 62 -15.19 4.04 -7.84
C LYS A 62 -14.34 4.86 -8.81
N ALA A 63 -13.01 4.86 -8.65
CA ALA A 63 -12.10 5.63 -9.49
C ALA A 63 -11.82 4.96 -10.83
N PHE A 64 -11.56 3.65 -10.84
CA PHE A 64 -10.98 2.97 -12.01
C PHE A 64 -11.80 1.79 -12.53
N GLY A 65 -12.87 1.40 -11.83
CA GLY A 65 -13.83 0.37 -12.24
C GLY A 65 -13.37 -1.08 -12.07
N THR A 66 -12.07 -1.32 -11.91
CA THR A 66 -11.47 -2.67 -11.81
C THR A 66 -10.15 -2.64 -11.04
N VAL A 67 -9.65 -3.83 -10.71
CA VAL A 67 -8.28 -4.08 -10.23
C VAL A 67 -7.69 -5.19 -11.09
N ASP A 68 -6.68 -4.85 -11.90
CA ASP A 68 -6.02 -5.83 -12.77
C ASP A 68 -4.86 -6.55 -12.06
N VAL A 69 -4.16 -5.86 -11.16
CA VAL A 69 -2.99 -6.36 -10.43
C VAL A 69 -3.05 -5.89 -8.98
N LEU A 70 -2.76 -6.81 -8.04
CA LEU A 70 -2.61 -6.51 -6.61
C LEU A 70 -1.19 -6.85 -6.15
N VAL A 71 -0.54 -5.89 -5.49
CA VAL A 71 0.79 -6.07 -4.91
C VAL A 71 0.71 -5.97 -3.38
N ASN A 72 0.73 -7.12 -2.72
CA ASN A 72 0.76 -7.19 -1.25
C ASN A 72 2.20 -6.95 -0.74
N ASN A 73 2.58 -5.68 -0.61
CA ASN A 73 3.92 -5.26 -0.16
C ASN A 73 3.98 -4.81 1.32
N ALA A 74 2.84 -4.51 1.95
CA ALA A 74 2.82 -4.01 3.33
C ALA A 74 3.57 -4.95 4.27
N PHE A 75 4.43 -4.39 5.12
CA PHE A 75 5.28 -5.15 6.05
C PHE A 75 5.31 -4.46 7.42
N GLY A 76 5.09 -5.25 8.47
CA GLY A 76 5.35 -4.90 9.86
C GLY A 76 6.57 -5.69 10.33
N GLN A 77 7.56 -4.99 10.89
CA GLN A 77 8.74 -5.65 11.43
C GLN A 77 8.55 -5.89 12.93
N PRO A 78 8.41 -7.14 13.39
CA PRO A 78 8.42 -7.44 14.82
C PRO A 78 9.83 -7.22 15.40
N PRO A 79 9.97 -7.08 16.74
CA PRO A 79 11.27 -7.05 17.38
C PRO A 79 12.11 -8.27 17.01
N PHE A 80 13.41 -8.07 16.78
CA PHE A 80 14.34 -9.17 16.66
C PHE A 80 14.58 -9.77 18.05
N ALA A 81 14.20 -11.03 18.23
CA ALA A 81 14.40 -11.79 19.47
C ALA A 81 14.79 -13.24 19.12
N THR A 82 15.43 -13.93 20.06
CA THR A 82 15.61 -15.38 19.93
C THR A 82 14.25 -16.07 20.02
N LEU A 83 14.17 -17.33 19.59
CA LEU A 83 12.93 -18.10 19.70
C LEU A 83 12.46 -18.23 21.16
N GLU A 84 13.38 -18.23 22.12
CA GLU A 84 13.07 -18.36 23.55
C GLU A 84 12.50 -17.06 24.16
N GLU A 85 12.88 -15.91 23.62
CA GLU A 85 12.49 -14.58 24.12
C GLU A 85 11.33 -13.96 23.34
N MET A 86 10.93 -14.59 22.23
CA MET A 86 9.90 -14.06 21.34
C MET A 86 8.51 -14.21 21.97
N ASP A 87 7.80 -13.09 22.11
CA ASP A 87 6.36 -13.10 22.36
C ASP A 87 5.63 -13.52 21.08
N LEU A 88 5.03 -14.71 21.06
CA LEU A 88 4.29 -15.20 19.91
C LEU A 88 3.09 -14.32 19.55
N ASP A 89 2.47 -13.66 20.53
CA ASP A 89 1.37 -12.72 20.26
C ASP A 89 1.87 -11.47 19.53
N SER A 90 3.16 -11.13 19.64
CA SER A 90 3.78 -10.02 18.90
C SER A 90 4.04 -10.37 17.42
N VAL A 91 4.15 -11.65 17.08
CA VAL A 91 4.40 -12.12 15.70
C VAL A 91 3.16 -11.94 14.81
N PHE A 92 1.97 -12.00 15.39
CA PHE A 92 0.70 -11.89 14.68
C PHE A 92 0.09 -10.49 14.69
N LYS A 93 0.75 -9.51 15.32
CA LYS A 93 0.32 -8.10 15.37
C LYS A 93 1.06 -7.31 14.28
N PHE A 94 0.37 -7.03 13.17
CA PHE A 94 0.88 -6.23 12.03
C PHE A 94 0.52 -4.74 12.13
#